data_AF-A0A1V6YYQ7-F1
#
_entry.id   AF-A0A1V6YYQ7-F1
#
_cell.length_a   1.000
_cell.length_b   1.000
_cell.length_c   1.000
_cell.angle_alpha   90.00
_cell.angle_beta   90.00
_cell.angle_gamma   90.00
#
_symmetry.space_group_name_H-M   'P 1'
#
loop_
_entity.id
_entity.type
_entity.pdbx_description
1 polymer ?
#
loop_
_entity_poly.entity_id
_entity_poly.type
_entity_poly.pdbx_seq_one_letter_code
_entity_poly.pdbx_strand_id
1 'polypeptide(L)'
;MINPDERFFSEGPGYFGPRENPATETHCNVWDWDQLRWIKVKGTAKIFPPGEDVEASVLARFADYLSPEFRVITVDDDGFLTGVSTDPEEDTSKTTDVLEGNEPAQQAATTS
;
A
#
# COMPACT_ATOMS: atom_id res chain seq x y z
N MET A 1 10.96 -9.51 -22.99
CA MET A 1 11.24 -9.71 -21.55
C MET A 1 11.88 -8.42 -21.07
N ILE A 2 11.15 -7.65 -20.29
CA ILE A 2 11.66 -6.42 -19.67
C ILE A 2 12.47 -6.84 -18.44
N ASN A 3 13.56 -6.14 -18.12
CA ASN A 3 14.29 -6.39 -16.89
C ASN A 3 13.35 -6.16 -15.69
N PRO A 4 13.29 -7.05 -14.68
CA PRO A 4 12.36 -6.90 -13.55
C PRO A 4 12.46 -5.54 -12.85
N ASP A 5 13.66 -4.98 -12.74
CA ASP A 5 13.89 -3.65 -12.15
C ASP A 5 13.39 -2.49 -13.02
N GLU A 6 13.19 -2.70 -14.32
CA GLU A 6 12.66 -1.71 -15.26
C GLU A 6 11.18 -1.96 -15.58
N ARG A 7 10.62 -3.09 -15.12
CA ARG A 7 9.24 -3.51 -15.39
C ARG A 7 8.22 -2.68 -14.63
N PHE A 8 8.60 -2.15 -13.48
CA PHE A 8 7.69 -1.48 -12.55
C PHE A 8 7.99 0.00 -12.45
N PHE A 9 6.93 0.81 -12.43
CA PHE A 9 7.01 2.24 -12.13
C PHE A 9 6.09 2.58 -10.96
N SER A 10 6.67 3.09 -9.88
CA SER A 10 5.97 3.47 -8.65
C SER A 10 5.48 4.92 -8.74
N GLU A 11 4.23 5.19 -8.37
CA GLU A 11 3.77 6.57 -8.11
C GLU A 11 4.23 7.09 -6.73
N GLY A 12 4.90 6.24 -5.95
CA GLY A 12 5.27 6.48 -4.57
C GLY A 12 4.21 6.00 -3.57
N PRO A 13 4.60 5.82 -2.30
CA PRO A 13 3.71 5.34 -1.25
C PRO A 13 2.85 6.47 -0.67
N GLY A 14 1.55 6.21 -0.55
CA GLY A 14 0.64 6.97 0.30
C GLY A 14 0.63 6.40 1.72
N TYR A 15 0.82 7.25 2.73
CA TYR A 15 0.86 6.87 4.14
C TYR A 15 -0.48 7.16 4.84
N PHE A 16 -1.04 6.16 5.52
CA PHE A 16 -2.29 6.26 6.28
C PHE A 16 -1.99 6.43 7.78
N GLY A 17 -1.27 7.51 8.10
CA GLY A 17 -0.80 7.82 9.45
C GLY A 17 0.53 8.58 9.44
N PRO A 18 1.19 8.75 10.60
CA PRO A 18 2.50 9.38 10.68
C PRO A 18 3.54 8.56 9.90
N ARG A 19 4.10 9.10 8.82
CA ARG A 19 5.07 8.39 7.97
C ARG A 19 6.34 7.95 8.70
N GLU A 20 6.67 8.59 9.83
CA GLU A 20 7.80 8.24 10.68
C GLU A 20 7.53 7.00 11.54
N ASN A 21 6.26 6.59 11.67
CA ASN A 21 5.89 5.38 12.38
C ASN A 21 6.03 4.17 11.44
N PRO A 22 6.95 3.22 11.71
CA PRO A 22 7.17 2.06 10.84
C PRO A 22 5.93 1.15 10.70
N ALA A 23 5.00 1.19 11.64
CA ALA A 23 3.75 0.43 11.59
C ALA A 23 2.63 1.14 10.80
N THR A 24 2.88 2.33 10.26
CA THR A 24 1.88 3.04 9.45
C THR A 24 1.61 2.29 8.17
N GLU A 25 0.34 2.04 7.89
CA GLU A 25 -0.12 1.41 6.66
C GLU A 25 0.22 2.30 5.46
N THR A 26 0.66 1.65 4.39
CA THR A 26 1.05 2.31 3.15
C THR A 26 0.41 1.64 1.96
N HIS A 27 -0.09 2.45 1.03
CA HIS A 27 -0.56 1.98 -0.27
C HIS A 27 0.22 2.66 -1.38
N CYS A 28 0.72 1.89 -2.34
CA CYS A 28 1.37 2.40 -3.53
C CYS A 28 0.68 1.87 -4.78
N ASN A 29 0.44 2.72 -5.76
CA ASN A 29 0.07 2.26 -7.10
C ASN A 29 1.34 2.09 -7.92
N VAL A 30 1.48 0.91 -8.51
CA VAL A 30 2.62 0.56 -9.35
C VAL A 30 2.12 0.16 -10.72
N TRP A 31 2.69 0.76 -11.74
CA TRP A 31 2.45 0.42 -13.13
C TRP A 31 3.33 -0.75 -13.53
N ASP A 32 2.72 -1.82 -14.04
CA ASP A 32 3.42 -2.96 -14.64
C ASP A 32 3.48 -2.79 -16.16
N TRP A 33 4.67 -2.52 -16.69
CA TRP A 33 4.91 -2.34 -18.12
C TRP A 33 4.78 -3.63 -18.94
N ASP A 34 4.97 -4.80 -18.33
CA ASP A 34 4.87 -6.09 -19.03
C ASP A 34 3.39 -6.46 -19.25
N GLN A 35 2.56 -6.23 -18.23
CA GLN A 35 1.14 -6.60 -18.24
C GLN A 35 0.20 -5.42 -18.53
N LEU A 36 0.76 -4.22 -18.70
CA LEU A 36 0.07 -2.96 -19.03
C LEU A 36 -1.11 -2.64 -18.10
N ARG A 37 -0.88 -2.68 -16.79
CA ARG A 37 -1.90 -2.36 -15.79
C ARG A 37 -1.34 -1.70 -14.54
N TRP A 38 -2.25 -1.10 -13.77
CA TRP A 38 -2.00 -0.69 -12.40
C TRP A 38 -2.15 -1.87 -11.45
N ILE A 39 -1.26 -1.95 -10.47
CA ILE A 39 -1.29 -2.88 -9.35
C ILE A 39 -1.15 -2.05 -8.08
N LYS A 40 -2.06 -2.24 -7.13
CA LYS A 40 -1.96 -1.64 -5.81
C LYS A 40 -1.13 -2.55 -4.90
N VAL A 41 -0.12 -1.99 -4.26
CA VAL A 41 0.68 -2.66 -3.24
C VAL A 41 0.35 -2.07 -1.88
N LYS A 42 0.03 -2.93 -0.92
CA LYS A 42 -0.22 -2.60 0.48
C LYS A 42 0.92 -3.15 1.34
N GLY A 43 1.28 -2.42 2.38
CA GLY A 43 2.27 -2.83 3.36
C GLY A 43 2.40 -1.78 4.45
N THR A 44 3.59 -1.64 5.01
CA THR A 44 3.89 -0.69 6.09
C THR A 44 5.01 0.28 5.71
N ALA A 45 5.10 1.40 6.43
CA ALA A 45 6.19 2.36 6.27
C ALA A 45 7.57 1.76 6.59
N LYS A 46 7.63 0.59 7.24
CA LYS A 46 8.87 -0.16 7.43
C LYS A 46 9.41 -0.75 6.13
N ILE A 47 8.54 -1.32 5.29
CA ILE A 47 8.95 -1.89 3.99
C ILE A 47 8.93 -0.84 2.88
N PHE A 48 8.15 0.23 3.04
CA PHE A 48 8.08 1.39 2.14
C PHE A 48 8.48 2.69 2.88
N PRO A 49 9.78 2.84 3.23
CA PRO A 49 10.25 3.98 3.99
C PRO A 49 10.14 5.30 3.21
N PRO A 50 9.85 6.42 3.89
CA PRO A 50 9.66 7.70 3.24
C PRO A 50 10.95 8.22 2.59
N GLY A 51 10.84 8.60 1.32
CA GLY A 51 11.94 9.18 0.55
C GLY A 51 12.86 8.17 -0.13
N GLU A 52 12.55 6.88 -0.02
CA GLU A 52 13.18 5.81 -0.80
C GLU A 52 12.17 5.27 -1.81
N ASP A 53 12.64 4.97 -3.02
CA ASP A 53 11.82 4.35 -4.08
C ASP A 53 12.16 2.85 -4.11
N VAL A 54 11.49 2.09 -3.25
CA VAL A 54 11.76 0.65 -3.06
C VAL A 54 10.59 -0.23 -3.46
N GLU A 55 9.42 0.36 -3.75
CA GLU A 55 8.19 -0.34 -4.12
C GLU A 55 8.39 -1.17 -5.39
N ALA A 56 9.02 -0.57 -6.40
CA ALA A 56 9.33 -1.22 -7.66
C ALA A 56 10.27 -2.43 -7.43
N SER A 57 11.32 -2.27 -6.62
CA SER A 57 12.24 -3.35 -6.27
C SER A 57 11.56 -4.45 -5.45
N VAL A 58 10.65 -4.09 -4.53
CA VAL A 58 9.86 -5.03 -3.75
C VAL A 58 9.03 -5.92 -4.68
N LEU A 59 8.34 -5.33 -5.66
CA LEU A 59 7.56 -6.06 -6.66
C LEU A 59 8.42 -6.82 -7.67
N ALA A 60 9.59 -6.31 -8.04
CA ALA A 60 10.51 -6.96 -8.96
C ALA A 60 10.89 -8.37 -8.50
N ARG A 61 11.02 -8.58 -7.17
CA ARG A 61 11.25 -9.91 -6.57
C ARG A 61 10.13 -10.92 -6.84
N PHE A 62 8.92 -10.42 -7.11
CA PHE A 62 7.74 -11.22 -7.36
C PHE A 62 7.30 -11.22 -8.83
N ALA A 63 8.05 -10.57 -9.73
CA ALA A 63 7.66 -10.32 -11.11
C ALA A 63 7.14 -11.58 -11.84
N ASP A 64 7.82 -12.71 -11.64
CA ASP A 64 7.46 -13.99 -12.28
C ASP A 64 6.22 -14.66 -11.66
N TYR A 65 5.82 -14.25 -10.47
CA TYR A 65 4.67 -14.79 -9.73
C TYR A 65 3.43 -13.89 -9.83
N LEU A 66 3.53 -12.71 -10.45
CA LEU A 66 2.41 -11.79 -10.62
C LEU A 66 1.49 -12.30 -11.73
N SER A 67 0.41 -12.99 -11.33
CA SER A 67 -0.67 -13.36 -12.23
C SER A 67 -1.31 -12.11 -12.84
N PRO A 68 -1.71 -12.13 -14.13
CA PRO A 68 -2.48 -11.07 -14.77
C PRO A 68 -3.76 -10.64 -14.04
N GLU A 69 -4.29 -11.52 -13.21
CA GLU A 69 -5.52 -11.29 -12.46
C GLU A 69 -5.29 -10.50 -11.16
N PHE A 70 -4.04 -10.43 -10.68
CA PHE A 70 -3.73 -9.73 -9.43
C PHE A 70 -3.80 -8.22 -9.60
N ARG A 71 -4.59 -7.60 -8.74
CA ARG A 71 -4.83 -6.15 -8.67
C ARG A 71 -4.34 -5.53 -7.39
N VAL A 72 -4.45 -6.27 -6.28
CA VAL A 72 -3.89 -5.84 -4.99
C VAL A 72 -2.92 -6.89 -4.48
N ILE A 73 -1.79 -6.44 -3.97
CA ILE A 73 -0.78 -7.26 -3.33
C ILE A 73 -0.54 -6.70 -1.94
N THR A 74 -0.51 -7.56 -0.93
CA THR A 74 -0.13 -7.18 0.43
C THR A 74 1.21 -7.82 0.77
N VAL A 75 2.11 -7.01 1.30
CA VAL A 75 3.47 -7.41 1.70
C VAL A 75 3.64 -7.15 3.19
N ASP A 76 4.24 -8.08 3.91
CA ASP A 76 4.61 -7.90 5.32
C ASP A 76 5.91 -7.10 5.51
N ASP A 77 6.22 -6.87 6.77
CA ASP A 77 7.40 -6.17 7.24
C ASP A 77 8.74 -6.84 6.86
N ASP A 78 8.72 -8.13 6.53
CA ASP A 78 9.88 -8.91 6.09
C ASP A 78 9.98 -8.93 4.55
N GLY A 79 9.01 -8.29 3.87
CA GLY A 79 8.97 -8.17 2.43
C GLY A 79 8.39 -9.39 1.75
N PHE A 80 7.66 -10.27 2.45
CA PHE A 80 6.97 -11.43 1.88
C PHE A 80 5.52 -11.12 1.53
N LEU A 81 5.03 -11.77 0.48
CA LEU A 81 3.65 -11.67 0.02
C LEU A 81 2.72 -12.40 0.99
N THR A 82 1.83 -11.65 1.66
CA THR A 82 0.87 -12.18 2.64
C THR A 82 -0.56 -12.20 2.13
N GLY A 83 -0.86 -11.47 1.05
CA GLY A 83 -2.19 -11.44 0.45
C GLY A 83 -2.18 -11.00 -1.01
N VAL A 84 -3.15 -11.51 -1.77
CA VAL A 84 -3.45 -11.07 -3.15
C VAL A 84 -4.95 -10.91 -3.32
N SER A 85 -5.36 -9.90 -4.08
CA SER A 85 -6.74 -9.66 -4.48
C SER A 85 -6.82 -9.56 -5.99
N THR A 86 -7.84 -10.19 -6.57
CA THR A 86 -8.19 -10.08 -8.00
C THR A 86 -9.39 -9.15 -8.22
N ASP A 87 -9.88 -8.52 -7.16
CA ASP A 87 -11.12 -7.76 -7.19
C ASP A 87 -10.96 -6.45 -7.98
N PRO A 88 -11.79 -6.22 -9.02
CA PRO A 88 -11.70 -5.03 -9.85
C PRO A 88 -12.16 -3.74 -9.18
N GLU A 89 -12.91 -3.78 -8.08
CA GLU A 89 -13.36 -2.59 -7.37
C GLU A 89 -12.27 -2.00 -6.47
N GLU A 90 -11.36 -2.83 -5.94
CA GLU A 90 -10.21 -2.38 -5.13
C GLU A 90 -9.15 -1.60 -5.92
N ASP A 91 -9.20 -1.69 -7.25
CA ASP A 91 -8.42 -0.90 -8.20
C ASP A 91 -8.79 0.59 -8.13
N THR A 92 -10.08 0.86 -7.91
CA THR A 92 -10.59 2.22 -7.78
C THR A 92 -10.37 2.70 -6.35
N SER A 93 -9.73 3.85 -6.19
CA SER A 93 -9.59 4.53 -4.90
C SER A 93 -10.97 4.89 -4.34
N LYS A 94 -11.65 3.96 -3.66
CA LYS A 94 -12.61 4.34 -2.63
C LYS A 94 -11.86 4.45 -1.33
N THR A 95 -11.39 5.68 -1.11
CA THR A 95 -11.18 6.26 0.20
C THR A 95 -12.49 6.22 0.99
N THR A 96 -12.91 5.06 1.48
CA THR A 96 -14.09 4.93 2.34
C THR A 96 -13.87 3.84 3.38
N ASP A 97 -12.95 4.10 4.31
CA ASP A 97 -13.02 3.47 5.63
C ASP A 97 -12.93 4.54 6.73
N VAL A 98 -14.13 4.97 7.14
CA VAL A 98 -14.57 5.10 8.53
C VAL A 98 -13.73 5.98 9.48
N LEU A 99 -13.98 7.30 9.48
CA LEU A 99 -14.02 8.06 10.74
C LEU A 99 -15.43 7.95 11.33
N GLU A 100 -15.83 6.76 11.73
CA GLU A 100 -17.03 6.53 12.55
C GLU A 100 -16.62 5.82 13.85
N GLY A 101 -16.62 6.60 14.95
CA GLY A 101 -16.88 6.12 16.31
C GLY A 101 -15.69 5.64 17.17
N ASN A 102 -15.18 6.51 18.07
CA ASN A 102 -15.51 6.43 19.51
C ASN A 102 -14.81 7.49 20.39
N GLU A 103 -15.63 8.13 21.23
CA GLU A 103 -15.36 9.22 22.18
C GLU A 103 -14.55 8.77 23.44
N PRO A 104 -14.20 9.69 24.36
CA PRO A 104 -15.13 9.85 25.48
C PRO A 104 -15.34 11.29 25.97
N ALA A 105 -16.55 11.48 26.49
CA ALA A 105 -17.03 12.57 27.32
C ALA A 105 -16.02 13.10 28.35
N GLN A 106 -15.93 14.43 28.45
CA GLN A 106 -15.58 15.10 29.70
C GLN A 106 -16.72 16.03 30.10
N GLN A 107 -17.55 15.51 31.01
CA GLN A 107 -18.38 16.32 31.89
C GLN A 107 -17.53 16.95 32.98
N ALA A 108 -18.01 18.12 33.41
CA ALA A 108 -17.81 18.78 34.71
C ALA A 108 -16.53 19.61 34.91
N ALA A 109 -16.72 20.94 34.95
CA ALA A 109 -16.44 21.70 36.18
C ALA A 109 -17.22 23.02 36.21
N THR A 110 -17.89 23.21 37.33
CA THR A 110 -18.73 24.32 37.80
C THR A 110 -17.93 25.59 38.10
N THR A 111 -18.65 26.72 38.27
CA THR A 111 -18.29 27.99 38.99
C THR A 111 -17.25 28.90 38.30
N SER A 112 -17.42 30.23 38.18
CA SER A 112 -18.17 31.22 38.96
C SER A 112 -18.64 32.40 38.08
#